data_AF-A0A7Z9WF68-F1
#
_entry.id   AF-A0A7Z9WF68-F1
#
_cell.length_a   1.000
_cell.length_b   1.000
_cell.length_c   1.000
_cell.angle_alpha   90.00
_cell.angle_beta   90.00
_cell.angle_gamma   90.00
#
_symmetry.space_group_name_H-M   'P 1'
#
loop_
_entity.id
_entity.type
_entity.pdbx_description
1 polymer ?
#
loop_
_entity_poly.entity_id
_entity_poly.type
_entity_poly.pdbx_seq_one_letter_code
_entity_poly.pdbx_strand_id
1 'polypeptide(L)' 'MSIRFLARDLYQVHQEVERLEKQLETASPEQRIELEDNLRKLRAQRNRLRRALEGCKEPPPYRQPR' A
#
# COMPACT_ATOMS: atom_id res chain seq x y z
N MET A 1 11.54 11.19 4.21
CA MET A 1 10.08 11.06 3.97
C MET A 1 9.35 11.42 5.24
N SER A 2 8.35 12.32 5.20
CA SER A 2 7.49 12.54 6.38
C SER A 2 6.50 11.39 6.50
N ILE A 3 6.31 10.85 7.71
CA ILE A 3 5.30 9.83 8.04
C ILE A 3 3.91 10.21 7.49
N ARG A 4 3.60 11.51 7.44
CA ARG A 4 2.33 12.03 6.90
C ARG A 4 2.13 11.72 5.42
N PHE A 5 3.17 11.80 4.60
CA PHE A 5 3.08 11.47 3.17
C PHE A 5 2.91 9.97 2.97
N LEU A 6 3.67 9.14 3.70
CA LEU A 6 3.50 7.68 3.68
C LEU A 6 2.08 7.25 4.06
N ALA A 7 1.48 7.90 5.06
CA ALA A 7 0.10 7.61 5.46
C ALA A 7 -0.91 8.00 4.36
N ARG A 8 -0.72 9.14 3.70
CA ARG A 8 -1.58 9.58 2.60
C ARG A 8 -1.47 8.65 1.40
N ASP A 9 -0.26 8.29 1.01
CA ASP A 9 -0.02 7.37 -0.11
C ASP A 9 -0.60 5.99 0.18
N LEU A 10 -0.45 5.51 1.42
CA LEU A 10 -1.05 4.25 1.84
C LEU A 10 -2.58 4.28 1.74
N TYR A 11 -3.20 5.40 2.11
CA TYR A 11 -4.65 5.58 1.96
C TYR A 11 -5.10 5.57 0.50
N GLN A 12 -4.39 6.27 -0.38
CA GLN A 12 -4.68 6.30 -1.82
C GLN A 12 -4.60 4.90 -2.44
N VAL A 13 -3.51 4.17 -2.16
CA VAL A 13 -3.35 2.79 -2.66
C VAL A 13 -4.42 1.86 -2.09
N HIS A 14 -4.85 2.06 -0.84
CA HIS A 14 -5.95 1.28 -0.26
C HIS A 14 -7.26 1.49 -1.03
N GLN A 15 -7.58 2.74 -1.33
CA GLN A 15 -8.79 3.10 -2.07
C GLN A 15 -8.77 2.57 -3.51
N GLU A 16 -7.60 2.57 -4.16
CA GLU A 16 -7.43 2.00 -5.51
C GLU A 16 -7.61 0.47 -5.51
N VAL A 17 -7.08 -0.23 -4.51
CA VAL A 17 -7.30 -1.68 -4.34
C VAL A 17 -8.79 -1.97 -4.18
N GLU A 18 -9.50 -1.25 -3.33
CA GLU A 18 -10.94 -1.44 -3.12
C GLU A 18 -11.76 -1.17 -4.41
N ARG A 19 -11.36 -0.17 -5.20
CA ARG A 19 -12.01 0.11 -6.48
C ARG A 19 -11.79 -1.02 -7.48
N LEU A 20 -10.58 -1.55 -7.58
CA LEU A 20 -10.27 -2.67 -8.47
C LEU A 20 -10.92 -3.97 -8.02
N GLU A 21 -11.03 -4.22 -6.71
CA GLU A 21 -11.76 -5.37 -6.16
C GLU A 21 -13.24 -5.31 -6.55
N LYS A 22 -13.88 -4.14 -6.44
CA LYS A 22 -15.26 -3.94 -6.90
C LYS A 22 -15.41 -4.09 -8.42
N GLN A 23 -14.46 -3.60 -9.20
CA GLN A 23 -14.48 -3.76 -10.65
C GLN A 23 -14.35 -5.24 -11.04
N LEU A 24 -13.49 -6.00 -10.34
CA LEU A 24 -13.30 -7.43 -10.53
C LEU A 24 -14.57 -8.26 -10.33
N GLU A 25 -15.44 -7.87 -9.40
CA GLU A 25 -16.73 -8.55 -9.17
C GLU A 25 -17.65 -8.49 -10.40
N THR A 26 -17.52 -7.42 -11.21
CA THR A 26 -18.38 -7.17 -12.38
C THR A 26 -17.67 -7.36 -13.72
N ALA A 27 -16.36 -7.59 -13.70
CA ALA A 27 -15.53 -7.65 -14.90
C ALA A 27 -15.71 -8.96 -15.68
N SER A 28 -15.57 -8.86 -17.00
CA SER A 28 -15.53 -10.03 -17.87
C SER A 28 -14.23 -10.84 -17.66
N PRO A 29 -14.20 -12.14 -18.02
CA PRO A 29 -13.05 -13.01 -17.79
C PRO A 29 -11.74 -12.52 -18.41
N GLU A 30 -11.81 -11.83 -19.54
CA GLU A 30 -10.65 -11.27 -20.23
C GLU A 30 -10.09 -10.05 -19.47
N GLN A 31 -10.97 -9.14 -19.01
CA GLN A 31 -10.59 -7.97 -18.22
C GLN A 31 -10.10 -8.34 -16.82
N ARG A 32 -10.62 -9.44 -16.28
CA ARG A 32 -10.25 -9.97 -14.97
C ARG A 32 -8.76 -10.30 -14.87
N ILE A 33 -8.14 -10.80 -15.93
CA ILE A 33 -6.70 -11.12 -15.94
C ILE A 33 -5.87 -9.84 -15.75
N GLU A 34 -6.16 -8.79 -16.52
CA GLU A 34 -5.45 -7.52 -16.40
C GLU A 34 -5.70 -6.84 -15.05
N LEU A 35 -6.95 -6.90 -14.56
CA LEU A 35 -7.31 -6.34 -13.25
C LEU A 35 -6.63 -7.09 -12.10
N GLU A 36 -6.54 -8.42 -12.14
CA GLU A 36 -5.83 -9.23 -11.14
C GLU A 36 -4.33 -8.93 -11.11
N ASP A 37 -3.70 -8.74 -12.27
CA ASP A 37 -2.29 -8.36 -12.36
C ASP A 37 -2.05 -6.95 -11.79
N ASN A 38 -2.93 -6.00 -12.07
CA ASN A 38 -2.87 -4.66 -11.51
C ASN A 38 -3.10 -4.69 -9.99
N LEU A 39 -4.06 -5.49 -9.53
CA LEU A 39 -4.34 -5.70 -8.11
C LEU A 39 -3.12 -6.25 -7.37
N ARG A 40 -2.41 -7.21 -7.98
CA ARG A 40 -1.19 -7.81 -7.42
C ARG A 40 -0.09 -6.77 -7.24
N LYS A 41 0.12 -5.90 -8.24
CA LYS A 41 1.11 -4.81 -8.17
C LYS A 41 0.76 -3.80 -7.06
N LEU A 42 -0.49 -3.38 -6.97
CA LEU A 42 -0.95 -2.44 -5.95
C LEU A 42 -0.89 -3.01 -4.53
N ARG A 43 -1.22 -4.30 -4.35
CA ARG A 43 -1.03 -5.00 -3.07
C ARG A 43 0.45 -5.04 -2.66
N ALA A 44 1.37 -5.26 -3.60
CA ALA A 44 2.80 -5.19 -3.32
C ALA A 44 3.24 -3.77 -2.92
N GLN A 45 2.73 -2.73 -3.59
CA GLN A 45 2.99 -1.34 -3.26
C GLN A 45 2.47 -0.97 -1.87
N ARG A 46 1.23 -1.34 -1.54
CA ARG A 46 0.64 -1.17 -0.20
C ARG A 46 1.52 -1.79 0.87
N ASN A 47 1.98 -3.02 0.65
CA ASN A 47 2.83 -3.73 1.60
C ASN A 47 4.19 -3.03 1.79
N ARG A 48 4.78 -2.48 0.72
CA ARG A 48 6.01 -1.67 0.82
C ARG A 48 5.79 -0.39 1.62
N LEU A 49 4.72 0.35 1.33
CA LEU A 49 4.37 1.58 2.05
C LEU A 49 4.09 1.31 3.54
N ARG A 50 3.41 0.21 3.84
CA ARG A 50 3.16 -0.22 5.22
C ARG A 50 4.45 -0.51 5.97
N ARG A 51 5.38 -1.26 5.37
CA ARG A 51 6.70 -1.54 5.97
C ARG A 51 7.52 -0.26 6.16
N ALA A 52 7.48 0.66 5.20
CA ALA A 52 8.17 1.95 5.31
C ALA A 52 7.57 2.80 6.45
N LEU A 53 6.24 2.82 6.58
CA LEU A 53 5.55 3.52 7.66
C LEU A 53 5.86 2.90 9.04
N GLU A 54 5.88 1.57 9.13
CA GLU A 54 6.26 0.85 10.35
C GLU A 54 7.72 1.12 10.74
N GLY A 55 8.66 1.07 9.78
CA GLY A 55 10.07 1.40 10.02
C GLY A 55 10.32 2.87 10.40
N CYS A 56 9.43 3.80 10.01
CA CYS A 56 9.47 5.17 10.49
C CYS A 56 8.87 5.37 11.90
N LYS A 57 8.06 4.42 12.40
CA LYS A 57 7.49 4.49 13.76
C LYS A 57 8.48 4.06 14.83
N GLU A 58 9.51 3.29 14.48
CA GLU A 58 10.57 2.91 15.42
C GLU A 58 11.42 4.15 15.75
N PRO A 59 11.45 4.60 17.03
CA PRO A 59 12.35 5.67 17.41
C PRO A 59 13.80 5.19 17.25
N PRO A 60 14.74 6.07 16.84
CA PRO A 60 16.17 5.75 16.91
C PRO A 60 16.49 5.26 18.33
N PRO A 61 17.35 4.24 18.52
CA PRO A 61 17.82 3.87 19.84
C PRO A 61 18.46 5.12 20.44
N TYR A 62 17.79 5.72 21.44
CA TYR A 62 18.28 6.89 22.14
C TYR A 62 19.70 6.58 22.62
N ARG A 63 20.67 7.39 22.19
CA ARG A 63 22.05 7.28 22.64
C ARG A 63 22.03 7.58 24.14
N GLN A 64 22.12 6.55 24.97
CA GLN A 64 22.23 6.74 26.41
C GLN A 64 23.51 7.56 26.67
N PRO A 65 23.45 8.66 27.44
CA PRO A 65 24.64 9.39 27.83
C PRO A 65 25.55 8.47 28.65
N ARG A 66 26.85 8.58 28.38
CA ARG A 66 27.90 7.71 28.89
C ARG A 66 28.28 8.04 30.32
#